data_AF-A0A943R148-F1
#
_entry.id   AF-A0A943R148-F1
#
_cell.length_a   1.000
_cell.length_b   1.000
_cell.length_c   1.000
_cell.angle_alpha   90.00
_cell.angle_beta   90.00
_cell.angle_gamma   90.00
#
_symmetry.space_group_name_H-M   'P 1'
#
loop_
_entity.id
_entity.type
_entity.pdbx_description
1 polymer ?
#
loop_
_entity_poly.entity_id
_entity_poly.type
_entity_poly.pdbx_seq_one_letter_code
_entity_poly.pdbx_strand_id
1 'polypeptide(L)'
;MEFSNWIASPELEGFNNEWLDHVGALDSQEQILFLRKLLELHKCGGYKLSTKKLYRIIGNPQNINIDVYLIIRILCTYKETGNFIYNAAIYDIIHNIYRVQDKEHGLMLWKGLCTSELLDRCKWQTSGGCIMSCQNTSDGDYPMKVNIAQDYSCTITFIKNESYSFKELAQKLRESVPHCKYDSITHRWEVPSASYPHLINLLTYGYTNDISVMFKLVRVDEKREFRLVKYAPPSVFFCEGNYVHSEHMITRIKGFHWCAGRAYFNCSSIDSHKSYQSYTLYDFIQILNLSISKNELSRFYGDLNWFGGYLTHLFCEECGMMLEPTEQQHYNARRITYFKCNNKNCSEFGKQIYINHCFQDGCNNVIDSRDAKKCPHGFVICTQCGVCCSEHQFTKKIAARIPISKRIEKLYQNHEFHLENNQFYCPECGVSLQQEPNEKYWYCPEHNEYWGYFPRTTKENRHLMTNYWLRHKE
;
A
#
# COMPACT_ATOMS: atom_id res chain seq x y z
N MET A 1 -6.91 20.17 34.13
CA MET A 1 -5.58 20.56 34.65
C MET A 1 -4.88 19.37 35.31
N GLU A 2 -5.42 18.76 36.36
CA GLU A 2 -4.82 17.56 36.96
C GLU A 2 -4.61 16.41 35.96
N PHE A 3 -5.59 16.16 35.09
CA PHE A 3 -5.50 15.11 34.07
C PHE A 3 -4.34 15.33 33.09
N SER A 4 -4.25 16.50 32.44
CA SER A 4 -3.13 16.86 31.56
C SER A 4 -1.78 16.88 32.29
N ASN A 5 -1.74 17.36 33.53
CA ASN A 5 -0.52 17.33 34.35
C ASN A 5 -0.03 15.90 34.59
N TRP A 6 -0.96 14.97 34.87
CA TRP A 6 -0.61 13.57 35.00
C TRP A 6 -0.09 13.00 33.68
N ILE A 7 -0.69 13.33 32.54
CA ILE A 7 -0.21 12.87 31.22
C ILE A 7 1.21 13.37 30.95
N ALA A 8 1.50 14.64 31.25
CA ALA A 8 2.81 15.26 31.05
C ALA A 8 3.89 14.73 32.01
N SER A 9 3.51 14.30 33.21
CA SER A 9 4.45 13.71 34.18
C SER A 9 4.94 12.33 33.71
N PRO A 10 6.22 11.98 33.92
CA PRO A 10 6.69 10.62 33.69
C PRO A 10 6.20 9.64 34.76
N GLU A 11 5.73 10.11 35.91
CA GLU A 11 5.32 9.29 37.05
C GLU A 11 3.99 8.58 36.80
N LEU A 12 3.89 7.30 37.19
CA LEU A 12 2.68 6.50 37.02
C LEU A 12 1.68 6.66 38.18
N GLU A 13 2.13 7.18 39.32
CA GLU A 13 1.31 7.42 40.51
C GLU A 13 0.26 8.52 40.27
N GLY A 14 -0.79 8.54 41.10
CA GLY A 14 -1.84 9.55 41.00
C GLY A 14 -2.87 9.34 39.87
N PHE A 15 -2.89 8.17 39.22
CA PHE A 15 -3.92 7.84 38.24
C PHE A 15 -5.33 7.84 38.86
N ASN A 16 -6.26 8.61 38.28
CA ASN A 16 -7.67 8.59 38.65
C ASN A 16 -8.50 7.81 37.62
N ASN A 17 -9.27 6.83 38.09
CA ASN A 17 -10.11 5.97 37.27
C ASN A 17 -11.28 6.70 36.55
N GLU A 18 -11.68 7.88 37.03
CA GLU A 18 -12.69 8.73 36.38
C GLU A 18 -12.19 9.34 35.07
N TRP A 19 -10.87 9.53 34.93
CA TRP A 19 -10.28 10.09 33.72
C TRP A 19 -10.55 9.28 32.46
N LEU A 20 -10.86 7.98 32.60
CA LEU A 20 -11.27 7.12 31.48
C LEU A 20 -12.50 7.66 30.75
N ASP A 21 -13.42 8.35 31.43
CA ASP A 21 -14.63 8.91 30.80
C ASP A 21 -14.40 10.32 30.22
N HIS A 22 -13.22 10.91 30.46
CA HIS A 22 -12.89 12.29 30.08
C HIS A 22 -11.80 12.40 29.00
N VAL A 23 -11.38 11.29 28.41
CA VAL A 23 -10.31 11.25 27.39
C VAL A 23 -10.64 12.13 26.18
N GLY A 24 -11.90 12.23 25.79
CA GLY A 24 -12.33 13.08 24.67
C GLY A 24 -12.20 14.60 24.92
N ALA A 25 -11.85 15.04 26.13
CA ALA A 25 -11.54 16.44 26.41
C ALA A 25 -10.07 16.80 26.16
N LEU A 26 -9.20 15.80 25.96
CA LEU A 26 -7.78 15.97 25.67
C LEU A 26 -7.53 16.19 24.19
N ASP A 27 -6.39 16.80 23.86
CA ASP A 27 -5.93 16.86 22.48
C ASP A 27 -5.50 15.47 21.95
N SER A 28 -5.36 15.32 20.64
CA SER A 28 -5.03 14.02 20.03
C SER A 28 -3.73 13.39 20.53
N GLN A 29 -2.69 14.18 20.82
CA GLN A 29 -1.40 13.66 21.29
C GLN A 29 -1.49 13.24 22.75
N GLU A 30 -2.19 14.01 23.58
CA GLU A 30 -2.48 13.66 24.96
C GLU A 30 -3.32 12.37 25.05
N GLN A 31 -4.32 12.18 24.17
CA GLN A 31 -5.10 10.94 24.13
C GLN A 31 -4.23 9.71 23.81
N ILE A 32 -3.32 9.84 22.84
CA ILE A 32 -2.35 8.79 22.47
C ILE A 32 -1.43 8.47 23.65
N LEU A 33 -0.86 9.50 24.27
CA LEU A 33 0.07 9.34 25.39
C LEU A 33 -0.65 8.76 26.62
N PHE A 34 -1.89 9.16 26.87
CA PHE A 34 -2.73 8.61 27.91
C PHE A 34 -2.91 7.09 27.75
N LEU A 35 -3.29 6.63 26.54
CA LEU A 35 -3.46 5.20 26.29
C LEU A 35 -2.16 4.43 26.52
N ARG A 36 -1.04 4.93 26.00
CA ARG A 36 0.30 4.34 26.21
C ARG A 36 0.66 4.21 27.68
N LYS A 37 0.48 5.30 28.43
CA LYS A 37 0.79 5.36 29.86
C LYS A 37 -0.13 4.45 30.69
N LEU A 38 -1.40 4.33 30.30
CA LEU A 38 -2.35 3.41 30.92
C LEU A 38 -1.94 1.94 30.71
N LEU A 39 -1.41 1.60 29.53
CA LEU A 39 -0.86 0.26 29.26
C LEU A 39 0.43 0.01 30.07
N GLU A 40 1.27 1.02 30.26
CA GLU A 40 2.43 0.91 31.15
C GLU A 40 2.04 0.67 32.61
N LEU A 41 1.04 1.41 33.11
CA LEU A 41 0.50 1.22 34.45
C LEU A 41 -0.06 -0.21 34.64
N HIS A 42 -0.64 -0.79 33.58
CA HIS A 42 -1.06 -2.19 33.57
C HIS A 42 0.11 -3.16 33.64
N LYS A 43 1.11 -2.96 32.79
CA LYS A 43 2.34 -3.77 32.74
C LYS A 43 3.07 -3.80 34.09
N CYS A 44 3.13 -2.66 34.78
CA CYS A 44 3.74 -2.53 36.11
C CYS A 44 2.87 -3.06 37.26
N GLY A 45 1.65 -3.54 36.99
CA GLY A 45 0.73 -4.04 38.02
C GLY A 45 -0.02 -2.95 38.81
N GLY A 46 0.20 -1.67 38.50
CA GLY A 46 -0.46 -0.54 39.17
C GLY A 46 -1.95 -0.39 38.81
N TYR A 47 -2.40 -0.93 37.67
CA TYR A 47 -3.81 -0.88 37.29
C TYR A 47 -4.25 -2.03 36.37
N LYS A 48 -5.31 -2.76 36.73
CA LYS A 48 -5.83 -3.86 35.89
C LYS A 48 -6.78 -3.35 34.81
N LEU A 49 -6.42 -3.52 33.53
CA LEU A 49 -7.26 -3.19 32.39
C LEU A 49 -8.22 -4.32 32.02
N SER A 50 -9.50 -3.99 31.92
CA SER A 50 -10.56 -4.87 31.43
C SER A 50 -11.19 -4.30 30.16
N THR A 51 -11.90 -5.13 29.40
CA THR A 51 -12.63 -4.70 28.21
C THR A 51 -13.62 -3.56 28.52
N LYS A 52 -14.36 -3.65 29.63
CA LYS A 52 -15.24 -2.58 30.11
C LYS A 52 -14.52 -1.26 30.35
N LYS A 53 -13.29 -1.31 30.91
CA LYS A 53 -12.48 -0.10 31.17
C LYS A 53 -11.95 0.52 29.87
N LEU A 54 -11.54 -0.31 28.91
CA LEU A 54 -11.11 0.16 27.60
C LEU A 54 -12.27 0.82 26.83
N TYR A 55 -13.49 0.26 26.88
CA TYR A 55 -14.65 0.88 26.22
C TYR A 55 -15.06 2.23 26.81
N ARG A 56 -14.81 2.48 28.11
CA ARG A 56 -15.06 3.80 28.72
C ARG A 56 -14.28 4.92 28.01
N ILE A 57 -13.03 4.66 27.65
CA ILE A 57 -12.15 5.59 26.92
C ILE A 57 -12.79 6.05 25.61
N ILE A 58 -13.48 5.14 24.92
CA ILE A 58 -14.04 5.39 23.59
C ILE A 58 -15.55 5.63 23.60
N GLY A 59 -16.11 5.97 24.76
CA GLY A 59 -17.56 6.14 24.97
C GLY A 59 -18.21 7.21 24.08
N ASN A 60 -17.46 8.24 23.69
CA ASN A 60 -17.89 9.24 22.72
C ASN A 60 -16.94 9.26 21.49
N PRO A 61 -17.23 8.47 20.43
CA PRO A 61 -16.32 8.29 19.30
C PRO A 61 -15.94 9.58 18.57
N GLN A 62 -16.80 10.60 18.56
CA GLN A 62 -16.61 11.83 17.78
C GLN A 62 -15.48 12.72 18.33
N ASN A 63 -15.15 12.57 19.61
CA ASN A 63 -14.11 13.37 20.27
C ASN A 63 -12.81 12.56 20.52
N ILE A 64 -12.75 11.33 20.02
CA ILE A 64 -11.64 10.43 20.26
C ILE A 64 -10.77 10.36 19.01
N ASN A 65 -9.46 10.46 19.21
CA ASN A 65 -8.47 10.23 18.19
C ASN A 65 -8.69 8.86 17.52
N ILE A 66 -8.68 8.85 16.20
CA ILE A 66 -9.03 7.67 15.40
C ILE A 66 -8.15 6.44 15.72
N ASP A 67 -6.87 6.65 16.02
CA ASP A 67 -5.94 5.57 16.38
C ASP A 67 -6.29 4.94 17.72
N VAL A 68 -6.59 5.78 18.72
CA VAL A 68 -7.04 5.35 20.05
C VAL A 68 -8.33 4.55 19.92
N TYR A 69 -9.30 5.06 19.14
CA TYR A 69 -10.55 4.37 18.88
C TYR A 69 -10.34 3.01 18.21
N LEU A 70 -9.59 2.99 17.11
CA LEU A 70 -9.32 1.80 16.30
C LEU A 70 -8.60 0.73 17.13
N ILE A 71 -7.54 1.09 17.86
CA ILE A 71 -6.79 0.15 18.71
C ILE A 71 -7.67 -0.43 19.79
N ILE A 72 -8.44 0.38 20.50
CA ILE A 72 -9.30 -0.12 21.57
C ILE A 72 -10.34 -1.08 21.00
N ARG A 73 -10.93 -0.77 19.83
CA ARG A 73 -11.85 -1.68 19.14
C ARG A 73 -11.17 -2.99 18.74
N ILE A 74 -9.95 -2.97 18.23
CA ILE A 74 -9.16 -4.17 17.90
C ILE A 74 -8.97 -5.04 19.14
N LEU A 75 -8.42 -4.46 20.20
CA LEU A 75 -8.07 -5.18 21.43
C LEU A 75 -9.32 -5.76 22.10
N CYS A 76 -10.41 -4.99 22.18
CA CYS A 76 -11.65 -5.46 22.79
C CYS A 76 -12.32 -6.55 21.96
N THR A 77 -12.42 -6.38 20.64
CA THR A 77 -13.02 -7.39 19.74
C THR A 77 -12.28 -8.72 19.84
N TYR A 78 -10.95 -8.69 19.88
CA TYR A 78 -10.17 -9.91 20.05
C TYR A 78 -10.40 -10.56 21.42
N LYS A 79 -10.42 -9.77 22.51
CA LYS A 79 -10.71 -10.29 23.86
C LYS A 79 -12.10 -10.90 24.00
N GLU A 80 -13.07 -10.41 23.25
CA GLU A 80 -14.46 -10.88 23.29
C GLU A 80 -14.70 -12.10 22.40
N THR A 81 -14.08 -12.15 21.24
CA THR A 81 -14.40 -13.14 20.20
C THR A 81 -13.30 -14.15 19.94
N GLY A 82 -12.07 -13.88 20.39
CA GLY A 82 -10.86 -14.64 20.00
C GLY A 82 -10.43 -14.44 18.55
N ASN A 83 -11.13 -13.59 17.79
CA ASN A 83 -10.87 -13.36 16.37
C ASN A 83 -10.30 -11.95 16.14
N PHE A 84 -9.29 -11.86 15.29
CA PHE A 84 -8.73 -10.58 14.87
C PHE A 84 -9.58 -9.93 13.76
N ILE A 85 -9.52 -8.60 13.64
CA ILE A 85 -10.35 -7.85 12.71
C ILE A 85 -9.71 -7.75 11.32
N TYR A 86 -10.54 -7.83 10.28
CA TYR A 86 -10.12 -7.74 8.88
C TYR A 86 -11.20 -7.09 8.02
N ASN A 87 -10.81 -6.55 6.86
CA ASN A 87 -11.71 -6.16 5.77
C ASN A 87 -12.95 -5.35 6.24
N ALA A 88 -14.14 -5.94 6.18
CA ALA A 88 -15.42 -5.30 6.52
C ALA A 88 -15.45 -4.76 7.96
N ALA A 89 -14.83 -5.45 8.92
CA ALA A 89 -14.80 -4.97 10.29
C ALA A 89 -13.97 -3.68 10.44
N ILE A 90 -12.88 -3.56 9.68
CA ILE A 90 -12.07 -2.33 9.63
C ILE A 90 -12.91 -1.21 9.02
N TYR A 91 -13.57 -1.50 7.90
CA TYR A 91 -14.48 -0.57 7.25
C TYR A 91 -15.58 -0.08 8.20
N ASP A 92 -16.25 -0.98 8.93
CA ASP A 92 -17.34 -0.62 9.85
C ASP A 92 -16.84 0.25 11.01
N ILE A 93 -15.67 -0.06 11.57
CA ILE A 93 -15.05 0.75 12.63
C ILE A 93 -14.78 2.16 12.12
N ILE A 94 -14.14 2.27 10.98
CA ILE A 94 -13.82 3.52 10.29
C ILE A 94 -15.11 4.27 9.97
N HIS A 95 -16.06 3.65 9.28
CA HIS A 95 -17.34 4.24 8.89
C HIS A 95 -18.09 4.82 10.09
N ASN A 96 -18.09 4.16 11.25
CA ASN A 96 -18.72 4.69 12.46
C ASN A 96 -18.09 5.99 12.98
N ILE A 97 -16.80 6.21 12.73
CA ILE A 97 -16.09 7.45 13.06
C ILE A 97 -16.43 8.53 12.03
N TYR A 98 -16.39 8.16 10.74
CA TYR A 98 -16.58 9.07 9.61
C TYR A 98 -18.02 9.44 9.29
N ARG A 99 -19.02 8.71 9.81
CA ARG A 99 -20.43 8.81 9.42
C ARG A 99 -21.02 10.23 9.47
N VAL A 100 -20.44 11.10 10.30
CA VAL A 100 -20.96 12.46 10.58
C VAL A 100 -20.15 13.54 9.84
N GLN A 101 -19.14 13.16 9.07
CA GLN A 101 -18.15 14.08 8.53
C GLN A 101 -18.18 14.12 6.99
N ASP A 102 -17.80 15.26 6.43
CA ASP A 102 -17.59 15.41 4.99
C ASP A 102 -16.28 14.73 4.54
N LYS A 103 -16.04 14.73 3.22
CA LYS A 103 -14.87 14.13 2.60
C LYS A 103 -13.55 14.71 3.12
N GLU A 104 -13.46 16.01 3.39
CA GLU A 104 -12.21 16.66 3.80
C GLU A 104 -11.80 16.23 5.20
N HIS A 105 -12.74 16.26 6.13
CA HIS A 105 -12.57 15.72 7.47
C HIS A 105 -12.24 14.22 7.44
N GLY A 106 -12.91 13.49 6.55
CA GLY A 106 -12.60 12.13 6.12
C GLY A 106 -11.11 11.87 5.88
N LEU A 107 -10.56 12.64 4.97
CA LEU A 107 -9.16 12.53 4.57
C LEU A 107 -8.21 13.05 5.65
N MET A 108 -8.63 14.04 6.44
CA MET A 108 -7.85 14.58 7.55
C MET A 108 -7.63 13.54 8.66
N LEU A 109 -8.68 12.84 9.11
CA LEU A 109 -8.54 11.79 10.12
C LEU A 109 -7.67 10.64 9.60
N TRP A 110 -7.79 10.27 8.31
CA TRP A 110 -6.92 9.27 7.72
C TRP A 110 -5.45 9.71 7.70
N LYS A 111 -5.20 10.96 7.32
CA LYS A 111 -3.86 11.55 7.42
C LYS A 111 -3.35 11.52 8.87
N GLY A 112 -4.22 11.76 9.84
CA GLY A 112 -3.95 11.57 11.27
C GLY A 112 -3.51 10.14 11.58
N LEU A 113 -4.30 9.14 11.18
CA LEU A 113 -3.99 7.71 11.34
C LEU A 113 -2.64 7.33 10.72
N CYS A 114 -2.34 7.86 9.53
CA CYS A 114 -1.07 7.61 8.84
C CYS A 114 0.14 8.29 9.51
N THR A 115 -0.10 9.38 10.25
CA THR A 115 0.95 10.17 10.92
C THR A 115 1.07 9.88 12.42
N SER A 116 0.13 9.13 12.99
CA SER A 116 0.20 8.64 14.37
C SER A 116 1.29 7.58 14.53
N GLU A 117 1.75 7.39 15.77
CA GLU A 117 2.74 6.38 16.14
C GLU A 117 2.15 5.18 16.88
N LEU A 118 0.82 5.07 16.97
CA LEU A 118 0.16 4.01 17.71
C LEU A 118 0.07 2.69 16.92
N LEU A 119 0.02 2.78 15.60
CA LEU A 119 0.12 1.61 14.71
C LEU A 119 1.58 1.38 14.30
N ASP A 120 1.93 0.13 13.99
CA ASP A 120 3.28 -0.24 13.59
C ASP A 120 3.61 0.34 12.21
N ARG A 121 4.55 1.29 12.18
CA ARG A 121 4.88 2.03 10.96
C ARG A 121 6.14 1.52 10.29
N CYS A 122 6.12 1.53 8.96
CA CYS A 122 7.32 1.31 8.18
C CYS A 122 8.13 2.63 8.19
N LYS A 123 9.29 2.67 8.85
CA LYS A 123 10.15 3.87 8.97
C LYS A 123 11.02 4.12 7.72
N TRP A 124 10.50 3.80 6.54
CA TRP A 124 11.24 3.80 5.28
C TRP A 124 11.65 5.21 4.80
N GLN A 125 10.83 6.22 5.11
CA GLN A 125 11.05 7.61 4.67
C GLN A 125 12.27 8.28 5.33
N THR A 126 12.66 7.84 6.52
CA THR A 126 13.72 8.50 7.31
C THR A 126 15.06 7.76 7.27
N SER A 127 15.13 6.58 6.67
CA SER A 127 16.29 5.68 6.78
C SER A 127 16.84 5.14 5.45
N GLY A 128 16.45 5.74 4.32
CA GLY A 128 16.99 5.37 3.00
C GLY A 128 16.70 3.92 2.60
N GLY A 129 15.53 3.37 2.95
CA GLY A 129 15.22 1.97 2.70
C GLY A 129 15.24 1.60 1.21
N CYS A 130 16.05 0.60 0.83
CA CYS A 130 16.03 0.03 -0.51
C CYS A 130 14.78 -0.86 -0.68
N ILE A 131 13.96 -0.59 -1.70
CA ILE A 131 12.79 -1.41 -2.06
C ILE A 131 13.19 -2.47 -3.08
N MET A 132 12.72 -3.71 -2.91
CA MET A 132 12.63 -4.63 -4.04
C MET A 132 11.18 -4.74 -4.49
N SER A 133 10.90 -4.51 -5.77
CA SER A 133 9.63 -4.85 -6.41
C SER A 133 9.91 -5.72 -7.63
N CYS A 134 9.10 -6.76 -7.82
CA CYS A 134 9.23 -7.74 -8.89
C CYS A 134 8.75 -7.28 -10.28
N GLN A 135 8.28 -6.05 -10.40
CA GLN A 135 7.82 -5.50 -11.68
C GLN A 135 8.99 -4.79 -12.37
N ASN A 136 8.89 -4.45 -13.65
CA ASN A 136 9.91 -3.64 -14.30
C ASN A 136 9.40 -2.20 -14.47
N THR A 137 10.29 -1.21 -14.36
CA THR A 137 10.02 0.20 -14.70
C THR A 137 11.14 0.69 -15.63
N SER A 138 10.86 1.66 -16.49
CA SER A 138 11.74 2.16 -17.54
C SER A 138 12.96 2.86 -16.94
N ASP A 139 14.11 2.69 -17.60
CA ASP A 139 15.44 3.20 -17.23
C ASP A 139 15.58 4.75 -17.33
N GLY A 140 14.48 5.51 -17.25
CA GLY A 140 14.33 6.84 -17.87
C GLY A 140 15.31 7.94 -17.49
N ASP A 141 15.69 8.12 -16.21
CA ASP A 141 16.26 9.42 -15.79
C ASP A 141 17.52 9.37 -14.90
N TYR A 142 18.10 8.19 -14.63
CA TYR A 142 19.18 8.10 -13.64
C TYR A 142 20.57 7.88 -14.25
N PRO A 143 21.58 8.70 -13.89
CA PRO A 143 22.91 8.60 -14.51
C PRO A 143 23.72 7.36 -14.09
N MET A 144 23.31 6.63 -13.03
CA MET A 144 24.00 5.43 -12.53
C MET A 144 23.08 4.18 -12.52
N LYS A 145 23.38 3.18 -13.35
CA LYS A 145 22.78 1.84 -13.24
C LYS A 145 23.54 1.01 -12.22
N VAL A 146 22.87 0.54 -11.18
CA VAL A 146 23.45 -0.41 -10.23
C VAL A 146 22.96 -1.80 -10.58
N ASN A 147 23.90 -2.74 -10.77
CA ASN A 147 23.67 -4.13 -11.11
C ASN A 147 24.09 -5.01 -9.93
N ILE A 148 23.20 -5.89 -9.50
CA ILE A 148 23.48 -6.86 -8.43
C ILE A 148 23.46 -8.26 -9.05
N ALA A 149 24.58 -9.00 -8.90
CA ALA A 149 24.70 -10.38 -9.34
C ALA A 149 24.21 -11.36 -8.25
N GLN A 150 24.15 -12.65 -8.58
CA GLN A 150 23.60 -13.68 -7.68
C GLN A 150 24.45 -13.96 -6.45
N ASP A 151 25.76 -13.75 -6.57
CA ASP A 151 26.71 -13.83 -5.45
C ASP A 151 26.69 -12.55 -4.59
N TYR A 152 25.71 -11.68 -4.82
CA TYR A 152 25.56 -10.39 -4.18
C TYR A 152 26.66 -9.39 -4.50
N SER A 153 27.51 -9.64 -5.50
CA SER A 153 28.44 -8.63 -5.99
C SER A 153 27.66 -7.49 -6.65
N CYS A 154 27.99 -6.26 -6.26
CA CYS A 154 27.35 -5.06 -6.74
C CYS A 154 28.30 -4.33 -7.67
N THR A 155 27.80 -4.00 -8.86
CA THR A 155 28.53 -3.20 -9.84
C THR A 155 27.72 -2.00 -10.29
N ILE A 156 28.37 -0.92 -10.69
CA ILE A 156 27.70 0.29 -11.19
C ILE A 156 28.20 0.62 -12.59
N THR A 157 27.28 0.98 -13.48
CA THR A 157 27.57 1.48 -14.83
C THR A 157 26.94 2.86 -14.98
N PHE A 158 27.60 3.79 -15.64
CA PHE A 158 27.00 5.09 -15.91
C PHE A 158 26.27 5.08 -17.25
N ILE A 159 25.09 5.71 -17.29
CA ILE A 159 24.37 5.99 -18.54
C ILE A 159 24.79 7.37 -19.00
N LYS A 160 24.86 7.54 -20.33
CA LYS A 160 24.94 8.89 -20.91
C LYS A 160 23.79 9.73 -20.38
N ASN A 161 24.11 10.86 -19.76
CA ASN A 161 23.18 11.78 -19.13
C ASN A 161 23.55 13.21 -19.56
N GLU A 162 22.57 14.04 -19.86
CA GLU A 162 22.81 15.42 -20.34
C GLU A 162 23.24 16.37 -19.20
N SER A 163 22.90 16.05 -17.95
CA SER A 163 23.16 16.88 -16.77
C SER A 163 24.48 16.57 -16.06
N TYR A 164 25.09 15.40 -16.30
CA TYR A 164 26.32 15.00 -15.62
C TYR A 164 27.30 14.30 -16.57
N SER A 165 28.56 14.73 -16.53
CA SER A 165 29.67 14.04 -17.20
C SER A 165 30.08 12.78 -16.45
N PHE A 166 30.71 11.83 -17.16
CA PHE A 166 31.26 10.61 -16.56
C PHE A 166 32.22 10.93 -15.40
N LYS A 167 33.02 11.99 -15.52
CA LYS A 167 34.01 12.39 -14.52
C LYS A 167 33.35 12.87 -13.23
N GLU A 168 32.27 13.65 -13.34
CA GLU A 168 31.50 14.14 -12.18
C GLU A 168 30.81 13.00 -11.45
N LEU A 169 30.22 12.04 -12.18
CA LEU A 169 29.60 10.85 -11.60
C LEU A 169 30.63 9.95 -10.90
N ALA A 170 31.78 9.75 -11.52
CA ALA A 170 32.89 8.99 -10.94
C ALA A 170 33.40 9.63 -9.64
N GLN A 171 33.52 10.95 -9.61
CA GLN A 171 33.95 11.70 -8.44
C GLN A 171 32.93 11.58 -7.30
N LYS A 172 31.66 11.88 -7.58
CA LYS A 172 30.57 11.73 -6.60
C LYS A 172 30.49 10.32 -6.02
N LEU A 173 30.65 9.30 -6.86
CA LEU A 173 30.65 7.90 -6.42
C LEU A 173 31.79 7.64 -5.43
N ARG A 174 33.03 8.04 -5.77
CA ARG A 174 34.20 7.82 -4.90
C ARG A 174 34.13 8.58 -3.58
N GLU A 175 33.58 9.78 -3.60
CA GLU A 175 33.43 10.62 -2.40
C GLU A 175 32.36 10.05 -1.46
N SER A 176 31.28 9.49 -2.02
CA SER A 176 30.12 9.06 -1.24
C SER A 176 30.12 7.57 -0.91
N VAL A 177 30.84 6.74 -1.66
CA VAL A 177 30.87 5.27 -1.51
C VAL A 177 32.33 4.81 -1.36
N PRO A 178 32.78 4.52 -0.13
CA PRO A 178 34.15 4.12 0.12
C PRO A 178 34.57 2.88 -0.65
N HIS A 179 35.86 2.80 -1.00
CA HIS A 179 36.49 1.60 -1.56
C HIS A 179 35.89 1.06 -2.89
N CYS A 180 35.08 1.85 -3.59
CA CYS A 180 34.65 1.53 -4.95
C CYS A 180 35.84 1.50 -5.92
N LYS A 181 35.92 0.44 -6.73
CA LYS A 181 36.98 0.25 -7.73
C LYS A 181 36.38 0.25 -9.13
N TYR A 182 37.02 0.93 -10.07
CA TYR A 182 36.61 0.88 -11.46
C TYR A 182 37.36 -0.24 -12.17
N ASP A 183 36.63 -1.18 -12.76
CA ASP A 183 37.15 -2.18 -13.68
C ASP A 183 37.09 -1.64 -15.11
N SER A 184 38.26 -1.40 -15.69
CA SER A 184 38.42 -0.89 -17.06
C SER A 184 38.07 -1.92 -18.13
N ILE A 185 38.05 -3.21 -17.80
CA ILE A 185 37.70 -4.28 -18.75
C ILE A 185 36.18 -4.35 -18.90
N THR A 186 35.47 -4.48 -17.78
CA THR A 186 34.00 -4.59 -17.79
C THR A 186 33.29 -3.24 -17.85
N HIS A 187 34.02 -2.13 -17.72
CA HIS A 187 33.50 -0.76 -17.67
C HIS A 187 32.47 -0.58 -16.53
N ARG A 188 32.75 -1.23 -15.39
CA ARG A 188 31.88 -1.28 -14.22
C ARG A 188 32.64 -0.85 -12.97
N TRP A 189 31.94 -0.21 -12.06
CA TRP A 189 32.46 0.07 -10.71
C TRP A 189 32.06 -1.04 -9.77
N GLU A 190 33.01 -1.77 -9.22
CA GLU A 190 32.79 -2.72 -8.16
C GLU A 190 32.56 -2.00 -6.83
N VAL A 191 31.51 -2.41 -6.14
CA VAL A 191 31.16 -1.89 -4.82
C VAL A 191 31.40 -3.02 -3.82
N PRO A 192 32.28 -2.85 -2.82
CA PRO A 192 32.44 -3.84 -1.77
C PRO A 192 31.20 -3.86 -0.87
N SER A 193 30.83 -5.03 -0.37
CA SER A 193 29.63 -5.24 0.47
C SER A 193 29.58 -4.32 1.69
N ALA A 194 30.73 -4.02 2.30
CA ALA A 194 30.84 -3.09 3.43
C ALA A 194 30.40 -1.65 3.08
N SER A 195 30.34 -1.29 1.79
CA SER A 195 30.00 0.06 1.32
C SER A 195 28.58 0.16 0.75
N TYR A 196 27.78 -0.92 0.84
CA TYR A 196 26.37 -0.90 0.40
C TYR A 196 25.52 0.15 1.13
N PRO A 197 25.64 0.36 2.46
CA PRO A 197 24.86 1.42 3.13
C PRO A 197 25.16 2.82 2.56
N HIS A 198 26.42 3.08 2.23
CA HIS A 198 26.87 4.35 1.63
C HIS A 198 26.36 4.52 0.20
N LEU A 199 26.37 3.44 -0.60
CA LEU A 199 25.78 3.42 -1.93
C LEU A 199 24.28 3.74 -1.86
N ILE A 200 23.55 3.09 -0.96
CA ILE A 200 22.12 3.37 -0.77
C ILE A 200 21.88 4.83 -0.39
N ASN A 201 22.70 5.40 0.51
CA ASN A 201 22.62 6.81 0.89
C ASN A 201 22.85 7.76 -0.31
N LEU A 202 23.91 7.55 -1.09
CA LEU A 202 24.20 8.32 -2.31
C LEU A 202 23.03 8.25 -3.30
N LEU A 203 22.47 7.08 -3.48
CA LEU A 203 21.36 6.82 -4.37
C LEU A 203 20.08 7.55 -3.89
N THR A 204 19.80 7.54 -2.59
CA THR A 204 18.59 8.18 -2.04
C THR A 204 18.68 9.71 -2.00
N TYR A 205 19.85 10.30 -1.75
CA TYR A 205 19.96 11.73 -1.42
C TYR A 205 20.95 12.53 -2.30
N GLY A 206 21.77 11.89 -3.13
CA GLY A 206 22.93 12.54 -3.78
C GLY A 206 22.67 13.23 -5.11
N TYR A 207 21.46 13.12 -5.69
CA TYR A 207 21.20 13.55 -7.06
C TYR A 207 19.93 14.40 -7.27
N THR A 208 19.05 14.53 -6.28
CA THR A 208 17.83 15.37 -6.40
C THR A 208 17.47 16.04 -5.07
N ASN A 209 16.97 17.28 -5.14
CA ASN A 209 16.20 17.93 -4.05
C ASN A 209 14.77 17.38 -3.94
N ASP A 210 14.37 16.48 -4.87
CA ASP A 210 13.06 15.85 -4.88
C ASP A 210 12.97 14.69 -3.90
N ILE A 211 11.82 14.66 -3.25
CA ILE A 211 11.43 13.76 -2.17
C ILE A 211 11.43 12.30 -2.69
N SER A 212 12.23 11.45 -2.04
CA SER A 212 12.23 9.99 -2.13
C SER A 212 12.47 9.36 -3.51
N VAL A 213 13.74 9.29 -3.93
CA VAL A 213 14.17 8.39 -5.01
C VAL A 213 14.21 6.97 -4.46
N MET A 214 13.21 6.15 -4.80
CA MET A 214 13.18 4.73 -4.46
C MET A 214 13.69 3.90 -5.62
N PHE A 215 14.43 2.85 -5.30
CA PHE A 215 14.98 1.94 -6.29
C PHE A 215 14.23 0.60 -6.28
N LYS A 216 14.34 -0.15 -7.38
CA LYS A 216 13.64 -1.42 -7.61
C LYS A 216 14.57 -2.38 -8.32
N LEU A 217 14.77 -3.59 -7.80
CA LEU A 217 15.53 -4.69 -8.44
C LEU A 217 14.75 -5.36 -9.59
N VAL A 218 15.08 -5.02 -10.83
CA VAL A 218 14.51 -5.58 -12.06
C VAL A 218 15.38 -6.70 -12.60
N ARG A 219 14.83 -7.91 -12.80
CA ARG A 219 15.57 -9.01 -13.43
C ARG A 219 15.86 -8.68 -14.90
N VAL A 220 17.14 -8.59 -15.22
CA VAL A 220 17.68 -8.43 -16.57
C VAL A 220 18.20 -9.80 -17.00
N ASP A 221 17.35 -10.49 -17.76
CA ASP A 221 17.77 -11.54 -18.70
C ASP A 221 18.17 -12.88 -18.06
N GLU A 222 18.60 -13.81 -18.91
CA GLU A 222 19.08 -15.16 -18.56
C GLU A 222 20.32 -15.13 -17.65
N LYS A 223 20.99 -13.97 -17.57
CA LYS A 223 22.19 -13.71 -16.74
C LYS A 223 21.89 -13.40 -15.26
N ARG A 224 20.62 -13.34 -14.85
CA ARG A 224 20.21 -13.20 -13.43
C ARG A 224 20.76 -11.93 -12.75
N GLU A 225 20.90 -10.82 -13.49
CA GLU A 225 21.29 -9.52 -12.93
C GLU A 225 20.04 -8.72 -12.50
N PHE A 226 20.18 -7.86 -11.50
CA PHE A 226 19.12 -6.96 -11.04
C PHE A 226 19.49 -5.48 -11.23
N ARG A 227 18.63 -4.65 -11.84
CA ARG A 227 18.80 -3.17 -11.98
C ARG A 227 18.04 -2.39 -10.92
N LEU A 228 18.44 -1.16 -10.60
CA LEU A 228 17.75 -0.23 -9.68
C LEU A 228 17.07 0.92 -10.46
N VAL A 229 15.74 1.10 -10.33
CA VAL A 229 14.94 2.12 -11.09
C VAL A 229 14.11 3.05 -10.18
N LYS A 230 14.00 4.34 -10.52
CA LYS A 230 13.20 5.38 -9.83
C LYS A 230 11.71 5.02 -9.79
N TYR A 231 11.08 5.16 -8.61
CA TYR A 231 9.66 4.89 -8.43
C TYR A 231 9.04 5.76 -7.33
N ALA A 232 7.86 6.33 -7.58
CA ALA A 232 7.04 6.99 -6.56
C ALA A 232 6.15 5.93 -5.89
N PRO A 233 6.34 5.62 -4.59
CA PRO A 233 5.54 4.60 -3.95
C PRO A 233 4.07 5.04 -3.79
N PRO A 234 3.10 4.11 -3.93
CA PRO A 234 1.77 4.27 -3.37
C PRO A 234 1.91 4.49 -1.87
N SER A 235 0.90 5.08 -1.29
CA SER A 235 0.80 5.49 0.10
C SER A 235 0.80 4.28 1.07
N VAL A 236 1.96 3.63 1.25
CA VAL A 236 2.17 2.55 2.23
C VAL A 236 2.62 3.19 3.54
N PHE A 237 1.75 3.13 4.55
CA PHE A 237 1.97 3.78 5.84
C PHE A 237 2.33 2.78 6.95
N PHE A 238 1.75 1.59 6.90
CA PHE A 238 1.84 0.60 7.98
C PHE A 238 2.78 -0.57 7.60
N CYS A 239 3.63 -1.06 8.52
CA CYS A 239 4.54 -2.19 8.25
C CYS A 239 3.79 -3.51 8.44
N GLU A 240 3.65 -4.29 7.38
CA GLU A 240 3.12 -5.66 7.43
C GLU A 240 4.10 -6.63 8.12
N GLY A 241 5.38 -6.28 8.20
CA GLY A 241 6.37 -6.94 9.03
C GLY A 241 6.68 -8.40 8.70
N ASN A 242 6.42 -8.86 7.46
CA ASN A 242 6.75 -10.24 7.07
C ASN A 242 8.26 -10.40 6.88
N TYR A 243 9.00 -10.79 7.92
CA TYR A 243 10.42 -11.03 7.77
C TYR A 243 10.70 -12.31 6.99
N VAL A 244 11.49 -12.18 5.93
CA VAL A 244 11.87 -13.26 5.03
C VAL A 244 13.20 -13.84 5.52
N HIS A 245 13.09 -14.88 6.35
CA HIS A 245 14.23 -15.59 6.94
C HIS A 245 15.00 -16.45 5.93
N SER A 246 14.25 -17.11 5.04
CA SER A 246 14.79 -17.98 4.00
C SER A 246 14.96 -17.24 2.69
N GLU A 247 15.75 -17.81 1.80
CA GLU A 247 15.94 -17.28 0.46
C GLU A 247 14.60 -17.23 -0.29
N HIS A 248 14.13 -16.03 -0.62
CA HIS A 248 12.86 -15.84 -1.30
C HIS A 248 12.91 -16.46 -2.71
N MET A 249 11.90 -17.23 -3.08
CA MET A 249 11.91 -18.05 -4.31
C MET A 249 12.16 -17.24 -5.59
N ILE A 250 11.64 -16.02 -5.66
CA ILE A 250 11.71 -15.15 -6.84
C ILE A 250 12.98 -14.30 -6.83
N THR A 251 13.29 -13.71 -5.68
CA THR A 251 14.35 -12.71 -5.59
C THR A 251 15.69 -13.30 -5.17
N ARG A 252 15.68 -14.51 -4.61
CA ARG A 252 16.87 -15.23 -4.11
C ARG A 252 17.63 -14.47 -3.02
N ILE A 253 16.94 -13.55 -2.34
CA ILE A 253 17.46 -12.77 -1.21
C ILE A 253 16.78 -13.23 0.08
N LYS A 254 17.49 -13.15 1.20
CA LYS A 254 16.98 -13.34 2.57
C LYS A 254 17.32 -12.12 3.42
N GLY A 255 16.69 -11.99 4.58
CA GLY A 255 17.03 -10.94 5.56
C GLY A 255 16.40 -9.59 5.26
N PHE A 256 15.15 -9.59 4.78
CA PHE A 256 14.36 -8.37 4.56
C PHE A 256 12.93 -8.57 5.05
N HIS A 257 12.22 -7.48 5.33
CA HIS A 257 10.78 -7.48 5.61
C HIS A 257 9.99 -7.29 4.32
N TRP A 258 8.86 -7.97 4.17
CA TRP A 258 7.98 -7.83 3.02
C TRP A 258 6.69 -7.10 3.41
N CYS A 259 6.43 -5.94 2.80
CA CYS A 259 5.20 -5.16 3.00
C CYS A 259 4.67 -4.61 1.66
N ALA A 260 3.36 -4.66 1.42
CA ALA A 260 2.71 -4.13 0.22
C ALA A 260 3.37 -4.61 -1.09
N GLY A 261 3.73 -5.90 -1.14
CA GLY A 261 4.36 -6.51 -2.32
C GLY A 261 5.83 -6.15 -2.54
N ARG A 262 6.53 -5.69 -1.49
CA ARG A 262 7.89 -5.16 -1.59
C ARG A 262 8.79 -5.62 -0.46
N ALA A 263 10.07 -5.83 -0.75
CA ALA A 263 11.09 -6.12 0.25
C ALA A 263 11.71 -4.83 0.82
N TYR A 264 12.00 -4.82 2.12
CA TYR A 264 12.58 -3.72 2.89
C TYR A 264 13.66 -4.24 3.85
N PHE A 265 14.87 -3.70 3.73
CA PHE A 265 16.02 -4.19 4.49
C PHE A 265 16.15 -3.60 5.91
N ASN A 266 15.48 -2.47 6.19
CA ASN A 266 15.54 -1.76 7.50
C ASN A 266 14.13 -1.48 8.11
N CYS A 267 13.15 -2.40 8.04
CA CYS A 267 11.89 -2.26 8.83
C CYS A 267 12.20 -2.61 10.30
N SER A 268 12.27 -1.61 11.18
CA SER A 268 12.43 -1.82 12.64
C SER A 268 11.08 -2.05 13.36
N SER A 269 10.05 -2.46 12.63
CA SER A 269 8.69 -1.99 12.89
C SER A 269 7.84 -2.87 13.79
N ILE A 270 8.30 -4.08 14.17
CA ILE A 270 7.55 -4.97 15.06
C ILE A 270 8.51 -5.56 16.10
N ASP A 271 9.16 -4.66 16.83
CA ASP A 271 9.96 -4.98 18.00
C ASP A 271 9.32 -4.36 19.24
N SER A 272 9.48 -4.99 20.40
CA SER A 272 8.97 -4.44 21.65
C SER A 272 9.76 -3.21 22.07
N HIS A 273 9.04 -2.14 22.39
CA HIS A 273 9.65 -0.89 22.82
C HIS A 273 9.93 -0.91 24.32
N LYS A 274 11.01 -0.23 24.75
CA LYS A 274 11.36 -0.10 26.18
C LYS A 274 10.59 1.00 26.88
N SER A 275 10.35 2.11 26.17
CA SER A 275 9.68 3.30 26.69
C SER A 275 8.22 3.29 26.25
N TYR A 276 7.31 3.54 27.20
CA TYR A 276 5.88 3.55 26.93
C TYR A 276 5.48 4.61 25.90
N GLN A 277 6.23 5.71 25.85
CA GLN A 277 6.06 6.79 24.88
C GLN A 277 6.22 6.32 23.43
N SER A 278 6.80 5.15 23.19
CA SER A 278 6.92 4.55 21.85
C SER A 278 6.02 3.32 21.65
N TYR A 279 5.15 2.97 22.61
CA TYR A 279 4.31 1.78 22.46
C TYR A 279 3.40 1.85 21.25
N THR A 280 3.31 0.73 20.54
CA THR A 280 2.43 0.50 19.40
C THR A 280 1.39 -0.58 19.71
N LEU A 281 0.52 -0.88 18.74
CA LEU A 281 -0.40 -2.01 18.80
C LEU A 281 0.32 -3.32 19.13
N TYR A 282 1.52 -3.55 18.59
CA TYR A 282 2.30 -4.75 18.92
C TYR A 282 2.65 -4.83 20.40
N ASP A 283 3.12 -3.74 21.02
CA ASP A 283 3.39 -3.69 22.46
C ASP A 283 2.13 -3.96 23.28
N PHE A 284 1.00 -3.38 22.87
CA PHE A 284 -0.28 -3.57 23.57
C PHE A 284 -0.74 -5.02 23.55
N ILE A 285 -0.57 -5.71 22.42
CA ILE A 285 -0.85 -7.15 22.27
C ILE A 285 0.02 -7.96 23.25
N GLN A 286 1.32 -7.65 23.35
CA GLN A 286 2.23 -8.35 24.27
C GLN A 286 1.88 -8.06 25.74
N ILE A 287 1.67 -6.80 26.11
CA ILE A 287 1.37 -6.36 27.48
C ILE A 287 0.05 -6.99 27.98
N LEU A 288 -0.95 -7.08 27.11
CA LEU A 288 -2.25 -7.67 27.44
C LEU A 288 -2.27 -9.21 27.30
N ASN A 289 -1.15 -9.83 26.95
CA ASN A 289 -1.01 -11.28 26.73
C ASN A 289 -2.05 -11.84 25.75
N LEU A 290 -2.25 -11.16 24.61
CA LEU A 290 -3.17 -11.61 23.57
C LEU A 290 -2.45 -12.52 22.56
N SER A 291 -3.06 -13.67 22.25
CA SER A 291 -2.51 -14.68 21.34
C SER A 291 -2.65 -14.33 19.85
N ILE A 292 -2.41 -13.06 19.48
CA ILE A 292 -2.46 -12.59 18.09
C ILE A 292 -1.12 -12.90 17.41
N SER A 293 -1.16 -13.66 16.32
CA SER A 293 0.03 -14.01 15.57
C SER A 293 0.54 -12.84 14.71
N LYS A 294 1.85 -12.85 14.40
CA LYS A 294 2.45 -11.87 13.46
C LYS A 294 1.78 -11.89 12.09
N ASN A 295 1.31 -13.06 11.63
CA ASN A 295 0.60 -13.20 10.35
C ASN A 295 -0.77 -12.49 10.36
N GLU A 296 -1.48 -12.52 11.49
CA GLU A 296 -2.76 -11.82 11.64
C GLU A 296 -2.56 -10.31 11.62
N LEU A 297 -1.57 -9.83 12.38
CA LEU A 297 -1.17 -8.42 12.40
C LEU A 297 -0.72 -7.95 11.01
N SER A 298 0.05 -8.77 10.31
CA SER A 298 0.51 -8.51 8.95
C SER A 298 -0.65 -8.33 7.96
N ARG A 299 -1.62 -9.24 8.00
CA ARG A 299 -2.83 -9.16 7.15
C ARG A 299 -3.65 -7.91 7.44
N PHE A 300 -3.79 -7.54 8.72
CA PHE A 300 -4.48 -6.32 9.11
C PHE A 300 -3.80 -5.06 8.56
N TYR A 301 -2.47 -4.95 8.64
CA TYR A 301 -1.76 -3.83 8.04
C TYR A 301 -1.85 -3.82 6.52
N GLY A 302 -1.88 -4.98 5.87
CA GLY A 302 -2.17 -5.10 4.45
C GLY A 302 -3.56 -4.55 4.10
N ASP A 303 -4.59 -4.93 4.89
CA ASP A 303 -5.96 -4.43 4.72
C ASP A 303 -6.05 -2.91 4.98
N LEU A 304 -5.32 -2.36 5.95
CA LEU A 304 -5.28 -0.92 6.22
C LEU A 304 -4.58 -0.13 5.10
N ASN A 305 -3.40 -0.58 4.67
CA ASN A 305 -2.70 0.03 3.54
C ASN A 305 -3.57 -0.01 2.27
N TRP A 306 -4.26 -1.13 2.05
CA TRP A 306 -5.25 -1.27 0.99
C TRP A 306 -6.34 -0.22 1.16
N PHE A 307 -7.02 -0.16 2.32
CA PHE A 307 -8.10 0.78 2.58
C PHE A 307 -7.70 2.24 2.30
N GLY A 308 -6.48 2.64 2.68
CA GLY A 308 -5.94 3.97 2.39
C GLY A 308 -5.86 4.31 0.91
N GLY A 309 -5.60 3.33 0.05
CA GLY A 309 -5.59 3.49 -1.40
C GLY A 309 -6.97 3.76 -2.02
N TYR A 310 -8.06 3.43 -1.31
CA TYR A 310 -9.43 3.63 -1.79
C TYR A 310 -10.15 4.79 -1.14
N LEU A 311 -9.64 5.30 -0.02
CA LEU A 311 -10.40 6.17 0.85
C LEU A 311 -11.05 7.35 0.10
N THR A 312 -10.32 7.98 -0.82
CA THR A 312 -10.83 9.10 -1.64
C THR A 312 -12.05 8.74 -2.49
N HIS A 313 -12.16 7.48 -2.90
CA HIS A 313 -13.28 6.92 -3.67
C HIS A 313 -14.44 6.49 -2.77
N LEU A 314 -14.24 6.34 -1.45
CA LEU A 314 -15.29 5.89 -0.54
C LEU A 314 -16.25 6.99 -0.07
N PHE A 315 -16.21 8.17 -0.69
CA PHE A 315 -17.10 9.29 -0.42
C PHE A 315 -17.99 9.61 -1.61
N CYS A 316 -19.22 10.01 -1.33
CA CYS A 316 -20.15 10.56 -2.31
C CYS A 316 -19.61 11.90 -2.83
N GLU A 317 -19.60 12.09 -4.15
CA GLU A 317 -19.13 13.34 -4.77
C GLU A 317 -20.08 14.52 -4.56
N GLU A 318 -21.38 14.27 -4.40
CA GLU A 318 -22.38 15.32 -4.20
C GLU A 318 -22.44 15.77 -2.74
N CYS A 319 -22.75 14.86 -1.82
CA CYS A 319 -22.97 15.23 -0.41
C CYS A 319 -21.74 15.04 0.50
N GLY A 320 -20.63 14.53 -0.03
CA GLY A 320 -19.39 14.32 0.73
C GLY A 320 -19.45 13.21 1.79
N MET A 321 -20.61 12.62 2.07
CA MET A 321 -20.73 11.55 3.06
C MET A 321 -20.04 10.27 2.60
N MET A 322 -19.46 9.54 3.54
CA MET A 322 -18.91 8.21 3.29
C MET A 322 -20.03 7.29 2.75
N LEU A 323 -19.73 6.55 1.69
CA LEU A 323 -20.66 5.59 1.10
C LEU A 323 -20.90 4.43 2.07
N GLU A 324 -21.97 3.66 1.89
CA GLU A 324 -22.25 2.43 2.64
C GLU A 324 -22.13 1.21 1.72
N PRO A 325 -21.59 0.08 2.20
CA PRO A 325 -21.60 -1.19 1.48
C PRO A 325 -23.03 -1.63 1.13
N THR A 326 -23.23 -2.21 -0.05
CA THR A 326 -24.53 -2.85 -0.37
C THR A 326 -24.61 -4.25 0.25
N GLU A 327 -25.81 -4.68 0.68
CA GLU A 327 -26.02 -5.95 1.42
C GLU A 327 -25.66 -7.22 0.62
N GLN A 328 -25.56 -7.15 -0.71
CA GLN A 328 -25.36 -8.30 -1.60
C GLN A 328 -23.89 -8.57 -1.96
N GLN A 329 -23.00 -8.75 -0.98
CA GLN A 329 -21.58 -9.03 -1.26
C GLN A 329 -21.20 -10.46 -0.87
N HIS A 330 -21.39 -11.39 -1.81
CA HIS A 330 -20.88 -12.76 -1.70
C HIS A 330 -19.50 -12.89 -2.38
N TYR A 331 -18.50 -13.34 -1.60
CA TYR A 331 -17.29 -14.06 -2.04
C TYR A 331 -16.40 -13.41 -3.12
N ASN A 332 -15.87 -12.22 -2.87
CA ASN A 332 -14.68 -11.71 -3.56
C ASN A 332 -13.45 -11.74 -2.63
N ALA A 333 -12.24 -11.91 -3.19
CA ALA A 333 -10.97 -11.88 -2.45
C ALA A 333 -10.77 -10.56 -1.68
N ARG A 334 -11.48 -9.50 -2.10
CA ARG A 334 -11.64 -8.20 -1.45
C ARG A 334 -13.14 -8.04 -1.18
N ARG A 335 -13.55 -8.13 0.09
CA ARG A 335 -14.92 -8.54 0.48
C ARG A 335 -16.02 -7.50 0.24
N ILE A 336 -15.69 -6.25 -0.09
CA ILE A 336 -16.67 -5.18 -0.35
C ILE A 336 -16.28 -4.45 -1.64
N THR A 337 -17.13 -4.51 -2.66
CA THR A 337 -16.86 -3.87 -3.97
C THR A 337 -17.99 -3.01 -4.50
N TYR A 338 -19.16 -3.02 -3.84
CA TYR A 338 -20.26 -2.15 -4.20
C TYR A 338 -20.72 -1.34 -3.01
N PHE A 339 -20.98 -0.08 -3.28
CA PHE A 339 -21.30 0.95 -2.31
C PHE A 339 -22.51 1.76 -2.79
N LYS A 340 -23.13 2.51 -1.89
CA LYS A 340 -24.23 3.45 -2.19
C LYS A 340 -24.20 4.65 -1.25
N CYS A 341 -24.72 5.79 -1.68
CA CYS A 341 -24.97 6.90 -0.77
C CYS A 341 -26.24 6.61 0.07
N ASN A 342 -26.16 6.78 1.39
CA ASN A 342 -27.31 6.59 2.30
C ASN A 342 -27.95 7.92 2.76
N ASN A 343 -27.47 9.06 2.25
CA ASN A 343 -28.06 10.36 2.52
C ASN A 343 -29.36 10.52 1.71
N LYS A 344 -30.52 10.49 2.39
CA LYS A 344 -31.84 10.61 1.75
C LYS A 344 -32.07 11.93 1.00
N ASN A 345 -31.28 12.97 1.31
CA ASN A 345 -31.37 14.29 0.68
C ASN A 345 -30.40 14.47 -0.50
N CYS A 346 -29.60 13.44 -0.82
CA CYS A 346 -28.63 13.46 -1.90
C CYS A 346 -29.26 12.93 -3.19
N SER A 347 -28.99 13.54 -4.34
CA SER A 347 -29.47 13.04 -5.63
C SER A 347 -28.83 11.69 -6.02
N GLU A 348 -27.67 11.36 -5.43
CA GLU A 348 -27.02 10.06 -5.54
C GLU A 348 -27.56 8.99 -4.55
N PHE A 349 -28.61 9.28 -3.78
CA PHE A 349 -29.20 8.35 -2.80
C PHE A 349 -29.52 6.99 -3.42
N GLY A 350 -29.00 5.92 -2.80
CA GLY A 350 -29.27 4.54 -3.18
C GLY A 350 -28.65 4.08 -4.51
N LYS A 351 -28.01 4.97 -5.28
CA LYS A 351 -27.34 4.59 -6.53
C LYS A 351 -26.13 3.71 -6.23
N GLN A 352 -26.03 2.60 -6.97
CA GLN A 352 -24.98 1.61 -6.76
C GLN A 352 -23.69 2.02 -7.47
N ILE A 353 -22.60 2.07 -6.72
CA ILE A 353 -21.26 2.43 -7.18
C ILE A 353 -20.38 1.20 -7.03
N TYR A 354 -19.68 0.79 -8.10
CA TYR A 354 -18.68 -0.28 -8.06
C TYR A 354 -17.29 0.31 -7.87
N ILE A 355 -16.59 -0.14 -6.84
CA ILE A 355 -15.22 0.27 -6.53
C ILE A 355 -14.38 -0.99 -6.29
N ASN A 356 -13.30 -1.15 -7.04
CA ASN A 356 -12.35 -2.26 -6.88
C ASN A 356 -10.96 -1.84 -7.39
N HIS A 357 -9.91 -2.63 -7.18
CA HIS A 357 -8.64 -2.38 -7.89
C HIS A 357 -8.66 -3.09 -9.23
N CYS A 358 -7.87 -2.54 -10.16
CA CYS A 358 -7.50 -3.27 -11.36
C CYS A 358 -6.86 -4.61 -10.98
N PHE A 359 -7.17 -5.63 -11.78
CA PHE A 359 -6.62 -6.95 -11.59
C PHE A 359 -5.36 -7.20 -12.41
N GLN A 360 -5.08 -6.33 -13.38
CA GLN A 360 -3.97 -6.50 -14.28
C GLN A 360 -2.67 -6.31 -13.52
N ASP A 361 -1.78 -7.29 -13.63
CA ASP A 361 -0.45 -7.21 -13.02
C ASP A 361 0.28 -5.95 -13.50
N GLY A 362 0.73 -5.13 -12.54
CA GLY A 362 1.41 -3.86 -12.81
C GLY A 362 0.51 -2.64 -12.84
N CYS A 363 -0.82 -2.81 -12.86
CA CYS A 363 -1.78 -1.70 -12.73
C CYS A 363 -2.23 -1.57 -11.28
N ASN A 364 -1.90 -0.44 -10.64
CA ASN A 364 -2.32 -0.15 -9.26
C ASN A 364 -3.57 0.74 -9.19
N ASN A 365 -4.25 0.95 -10.32
CA ASN A 365 -5.41 1.83 -10.38
C ASN A 365 -6.59 1.32 -9.54
N VAL A 366 -7.33 2.25 -8.96
CA VAL A 366 -8.68 1.99 -8.47
C VAL A 366 -9.64 2.12 -9.65
N ILE A 367 -10.44 1.08 -9.87
CA ILE A 367 -11.60 1.10 -10.75
C ILE A 367 -12.76 1.67 -9.94
N ASP A 368 -13.33 2.76 -10.43
CA ASP A 368 -14.54 3.39 -9.90
C ASP A 368 -15.55 3.53 -11.04
N SER A 369 -16.77 3.02 -10.85
CA SER A 369 -17.79 3.08 -11.90
C SER A 369 -18.32 4.47 -12.21
N ARG A 370 -17.99 5.48 -11.38
CA ARG A 370 -18.31 6.88 -11.67
C ARG A 370 -17.39 7.46 -12.75
N ASP A 371 -16.15 7.01 -12.77
CA ASP A 371 -15.09 7.53 -13.63
C ASP A 371 -14.97 6.77 -14.97
N ALA A 372 -15.61 5.61 -15.09
CA ALA A 372 -15.44 4.73 -16.24
C ALA A 372 -16.73 4.04 -16.71
N LYS A 373 -16.83 3.89 -18.02
CA LYS A 373 -17.85 3.08 -18.69
C LYS A 373 -17.59 1.59 -18.51
N LYS A 374 -18.62 0.81 -18.85
CA LYS A 374 -18.57 -0.64 -18.89
C LYS A 374 -18.32 -1.11 -20.33
N CYS A 375 -17.57 -2.19 -20.48
CA CYS A 375 -17.44 -2.88 -21.76
C CYS A 375 -18.74 -3.63 -22.11
N PRO A 376 -18.87 -4.20 -23.33
CA PRO A 376 -20.04 -5.01 -23.72
C PRO A 376 -20.32 -6.21 -22.78
N HIS A 377 -19.29 -6.71 -22.10
CA HIS A 377 -19.42 -7.73 -21.05
C HIS A 377 -19.81 -7.15 -19.68
N GLY A 378 -20.24 -5.90 -19.58
CA GLY A 378 -20.74 -5.31 -18.34
C GLY A 378 -19.71 -5.12 -17.22
N PHE A 379 -18.41 -5.28 -17.50
CA PHE A 379 -17.32 -4.99 -16.56
C PHE A 379 -16.85 -3.55 -16.74
N VAL A 380 -16.54 -2.87 -15.63
CA VAL A 380 -16.02 -1.49 -15.65
C VAL A 380 -14.61 -1.49 -16.23
N ILE A 381 -14.34 -0.58 -17.16
CA ILE A 381 -13.05 -0.46 -17.85
C ILE A 381 -12.08 0.30 -16.95
N CYS A 382 -10.86 -0.21 -16.78
CA CYS A 382 -9.85 0.49 -15.99
C CYS A 382 -9.42 1.80 -16.68
N THR A 383 -9.53 2.94 -16.00
CA THR A 383 -9.16 4.25 -16.54
C THR A 383 -7.65 4.41 -16.82
N GLN A 384 -6.81 3.68 -16.08
CA GLN A 384 -5.36 3.70 -16.29
C GLN A 384 -4.90 2.75 -17.38
N CYS A 385 -5.44 1.53 -17.43
CA CYS A 385 -4.91 0.48 -18.30
C CYS A 385 -5.89 -0.09 -19.31
N GLY A 386 -7.10 0.46 -19.48
CA GLY A 386 -8.07 0.00 -20.50
C GLY A 386 -8.59 -1.45 -20.35
N VAL A 387 -8.00 -2.27 -19.48
CA VAL A 387 -8.40 -3.66 -19.26
C VAL A 387 -9.70 -3.69 -18.45
N CYS A 388 -10.63 -4.55 -18.87
CA CYS A 388 -11.96 -4.69 -18.25
C CYS A 388 -12.29 -6.11 -17.80
N CYS A 389 -11.90 -7.15 -18.55
CA CYS A 389 -12.17 -8.54 -18.18
C CYS A 389 -11.11 -9.50 -18.75
N SER A 390 -10.86 -10.59 -18.03
CA SER A 390 -9.88 -11.61 -18.38
C SER A 390 -10.35 -12.98 -17.94
N GLU A 391 -10.12 -13.98 -18.78
CA GLU A 391 -10.39 -15.38 -18.48
C GLU A 391 -9.58 -15.85 -17.26
N HIS A 392 -8.31 -15.44 -17.17
CA HIS A 392 -7.41 -15.82 -16.07
C HIS A 392 -7.99 -15.48 -14.69
N GLN A 393 -8.73 -14.38 -14.57
CA GLN A 393 -9.39 -14.01 -13.31
C GLN A 393 -10.41 -15.04 -12.83
N PHE A 394 -11.13 -15.66 -13.77
CA PHE A 394 -12.23 -16.56 -13.47
C PHE A 394 -11.79 -18.02 -13.38
N THR A 395 -10.66 -18.39 -13.99
CA THR A 395 -10.11 -19.75 -13.91
C THR A 395 -9.97 -20.24 -12.47
N LYS A 396 -9.43 -19.42 -11.56
CA LYS A 396 -9.28 -19.78 -10.14
C LYS A 396 -10.62 -19.93 -9.43
N LYS A 397 -11.59 -19.07 -9.72
CA LYS A 397 -12.94 -19.14 -9.14
C LYS A 397 -13.66 -20.42 -9.57
N ILE A 398 -13.59 -20.75 -10.86
CA ILE A 398 -14.18 -21.96 -11.43
C ILE A 398 -13.50 -23.21 -10.88
N ALA A 399 -12.16 -23.24 -10.83
CA ALA A 399 -11.41 -24.36 -10.26
C ALA A 399 -11.76 -24.60 -8.77
N ALA A 400 -11.99 -23.51 -8.02
CA ALA A 400 -12.43 -23.56 -6.63
C ALA A 400 -13.95 -23.80 -6.47
N ARG A 401 -14.69 -24.03 -7.56
CA ARG A 401 -16.15 -24.22 -7.59
C ARG A 401 -16.93 -23.08 -6.93
N ILE A 402 -16.39 -21.87 -6.99
CA ILE A 402 -17.07 -20.67 -6.51
C ILE A 402 -18.19 -20.33 -7.51
N PRO A 403 -19.44 -20.13 -7.05
CA PRO A 403 -20.55 -19.80 -7.94
C PRO A 403 -20.25 -18.56 -8.79
N ILE A 404 -20.49 -18.66 -10.09
CA ILE A 404 -20.41 -17.56 -11.04
C ILE A 404 -21.74 -17.40 -11.77
N SER A 405 -22.03 -16.20 -12.27
CA SER A 405 -23.26 -15.98 -13.02
C SER A 405 -23.24 -16.74 -14.34
N LYS A 406 -24.41 -17.18 -14.84
CA LYS A 406 -24.58 -17.81 -16.17
C LYS A 406 -23.92 -17.01 -17.31
N ARG A 407 -23.93 -15.68 -17.20
CA ARG A 407 -23.26 -14.78 -18.14
C ARG A 407 -21.75 -15.00 -18.18
N ILE A 408 -21.12 -15.14 -17.01
CA ILE A 408 -19.68 -15.39 -16.89
C ILE A 408 -19.35 -16.82 -17.33
N GLU A 409 -20.20 -17.80 -17.02
CA GLU A 409 -20.03 -19.19 -17.49
C GLU A 409 -19.98 -19.25 -19.02
N LYS A 410 -20.91 -18.55 -19.69
CA LYS A 410 -20.94 -18.49 -21.16
C LYS A 410 -19.66 -17.85 -21.73
N LEU A 411 -19.23 -16.70 -21.19
CA LEU A 411 -17.99 -16.04 -21.62
C LEU A 411 -16.77 -16.95 -21.47
N TYR A 412 -16.72 -17.72 -20.37
CA TYR A 412 -15.63 -18.65 -20.10
C TYR A 412 -15.64 -19.85 -21.05
N GLN A 413 -16.80 -20.47 -21.28
CA GLN A 413 -16.94 -21.60 -22.20
C GLN A 413 -16.59 -21.23 -23.65
N ASN A 414 -16.87 -19.98 -24.05
CA ASN A 414 -16.62 -19.49 -25.39
C ASN A 414 -15.25 -18.80 -25.57
N HIS A 415 -14.44 -18.68 -24.50
CA HIS A 415 -13.19 -17.91 -24.52
C HIS A 415 -13.36 -16.46 -25.02
N GLU A 416 -14.48 -15.82 -24.65
CA GLU A 416 -14.88 -14.48 -25.16
C GLU A 416 -14.32 -13.32 -24.31
N PHE A 417 -13.36 -13.55 -23.41
CA PHE A 417 -12.82 -12.47 -22.58
C PHE A 417 -11.94 -11.50 -23.39
N HIS A 418 -12.04 -10.21 -23.07
CA HIS A 418 -11.45 -9.15 -23.88
C HIS A 418 -9.92 -9.13 -23.85
N LEU A 419 -9.32 -9.35 -22.68
CA LEU A 419 -7.86 -9.29 -22.54
C LEU A 419 -7.15 -10.34 -23.39
N GLU A 420 -7.62 -11.59 -23.35
CA GLU A 420 -7.04 -12.71 -24.10
C GLU A 420 -7.27 -12.58 -25.61
N ASN A 421 -8.32 -11.85 -26.02
CA ASN A 421 -8.68 -11.61 -27.42
C ASN A 421 -8.15 -10.27 -28.00
N ASN A 422 -7.30 -9.53 -27.26
CA ASN A 422 -6.79 -8.21 -27.65
C ASN A 422 -7.89 -7.19 -28.03
N GLN A 423 -9.05 -7.27 -27.37
CA GLN A 423 -10.17 -6.36 -27.56
C GLN A 423 -10.17 -5.32 -26.44
N PHE A 424 -10.07 -4.04 -26.77
CA PHE A 424 -10.01 -2.96 -25.78
C PHE A 424 -11.08 -1.91 -26.05
N TYR A 425 -11.48 -1.22 -24.99
CA TYR A 425 -12.56 -0.23 -25.03
C TYR A 425 -12.10 1.04 -24.32
N CYS A 426 -12.54 2.19 -24.81
CA CYS A 426 -12.26 3.46 -24.18
C CYS A 426 -12.97 3.54 -22.82
N PRO A 427 -12.28 3.84 -21.71
CA PRO A 427 -12.93 3.99 -20.41
C PRO A 427 -13.90 5.19 -20.35
N GLU A 428 -13.70 6.23 -21.18
CA GLU A 428 -14.51 7.45 -21.15
C GLU A 428 -15.84 7.30 -21.92
N CYS A 429 -15.83 6.69 -23.12
CA CYS A 429 -17.05 6.51 -23.95
C CYS A 429 -17.54 5.06 -24.07
N GLY A 430 -16.72 4.06 -23.73
CA GLY A 430 -17.08 2.64 -23.85
C GLY A 430 -17.01 2.07 -25.28
N VAL A 431 -16.60 2.87 -26.27
CA VAL A 431 -16.45 2.43 -27.67
C VAL A 431 -15.22 1.53 -27.83
N SER A 432 -15.34 0.52 -28.70
CA SER A 432 -14.23 -0.37 -29.05
C SER A 432 -13.08 0.44 -29.66
N LEU A 433 -11.89 0.25 -29.13
CA LEU A 433 -10.70 0.87 -29.69
C LEU A 433 -10.28 0.13 -30.96
N GLN A 434 -9.82 0.89 -31.95
CA GLN A 434 -9.37 0.37 -33.24
C GLN A 434 -7.87 0.10 -33.17
N GLN A 435 -7.44 -1.11 -33.52
CA GLN A 435 -6.02 -1.45 -33.52
C GLN A 435 -5.34 -0.78 -34.72
N GLU A 436 -4.26 -0.05 -34.46
CA GLU A 436 -3.44 0.56 -35.52
C GLU A 436 -2.57 -0.50 -36.23
N PRO A 437 -2.18 -0.27 -37.50
CA PRO A 437 -1.40 -1.23 -38.30
C PRO A 437 -0.07 -1.66 -37.67
N ASN A 438 0.49 -0.84 -36.76
CA ASN A 438 1.77 -1.10 -36.08
C ASN A 438 1.62 -1.94 -34.79
N GLU A 439 0.46 -2.56 -34.54
CA GLU A 439 0.09 -3.50 -33.45
C GLU A 439 0.33 -3.05 -31.99
N LYS A 440 0.91 -1.88 -31.77
CA LYS A 440 1.29 -1.36 -30.43
C LYS A 440 0.28 -0.40 -29.82
N TYR A 441 -0.63 0.14 -30.62
CA TYR A 441 -1.55 1.19 -30.22
C TYR A 441 -2.98 0.91 -30.67
N TRP A 442 -3.91 1.42 -29.87
CA TRP A 442 -5.34 1.33 -30.03
C TRP A 442 -5.90 2.75 -30.03
N TYR A 443 -6.61 3.11 -31.08
CA TYR A 443 -7.15 4.43 -31.30
C TYR A 443 -8.62 4.52 -30.87
N CYS A 444 -8.97 5.59 -30.15
CA CYS A 444 -10.35 5.93 -29.83
C CYS A 444 -10.87 7.00 -30.81
N PRO A 445 -11.83 6.68 -31.69
CA PRO A 445 -12.33 7.64 -32.67
C PRO A 445 -13.14 8.79 -32.06
N GLU A 446 -13.78 8.57 -30.91
CA GLU A 446 -14.62 9.58 -30.26
C GLU A 446 -13.80 10.69 -29.57
N HIS A 447 -12.59 10.37 -29.11
CA HIS A 447 -11.76 11.30 -28.34
C HIS A 447 -10.46 11.66 -29.04
N ASN A 448 -10.18 11.07 -30.21
CA ASN A 448 -8.91 11.22 -30.93
C ASN A 448 -7.70 10.90 -30.04
N GLU A 449 -7.76 9.79 -29.30
CA GLU A 449 -6.72 9.40 -28.34
C GLU A 449 -6.14 8.02 -28.65
N TYR A 450 -4.82 7.88 -28.47
CA TYR A 450 -4.12 6.62 -28.61
C TYR A 450 -3.82 5.98 -27.25
N TRP A 451 -4.04 4.68 -27.21
CA TRP A 451 -3.88 3.82 -26.04
C TRP A 451 -2.89 2.71 -26.37
N GLY A 452 -1.79 2.60 -25.63
CA GLY A 452 -0.81 1.53 -25.83
C GLY A 452 -1.07 0.32 -24.94
N TYR A 453 -1.32 -0.85 -25.52
CA TYR A 453 -1.24 -2.13 -24.82
C TYR A 453 -0.01 -2.89 -25.32
N PHE A 454 0.93 -3.17 -24.43
CA PHE A 454 2.09 -4.01 -24.76
C PHE A 454 1.85 -5.42 -24.20
N PRO A 455 1.27 -6.35 -24.99
CA PRO A 455 1.14 -7.73 -24.57
C PRO A 455 2.52 -8.35 -24.34
N ARG A 456 2.63 -9.16 -23.29
CA ARG A 456 3.76 -10.09 -23.12
C ARG A 456 3.59 -11.26 -24.08
N THR A 457 4.25 -11.25 -25.24
CA THR A 457 4.76 -12.45 -25.97
C THR A 457 5.53 -11.96 -27.21
N THR A 458 6.76 -12.39 -27.47
CA THR A 458 7.18 -13.73 -27.89
C THR A 458 8.56 -14.13 -27.32
N LYS A 459 8.92 -15.42 -27.48
CA LYS A 459 10.01 -16.19 -26.85
C LYS A 459 11.42 -15.58 -26.83
N GLU A 460 11.71 -14.49 -27.55
CA GLU A 460 13.09 -14.07 -27.85
C GLU A 460 13.58 -12.85 -27.06
N ASN A 461 12.71 -12.07 -26.41
CA ASN A 461 13.12 -10.82 -25.76
C ASN A 461 12.68 -10.74 -24.28
N ARG A 462 13.29 -11.55 -23.41
CA ARG A 462 13.02 -11.58 -21.95
C ARG A 462 13.52 -10.36 -21.17
N HIS A 463 14.17 -9.39 -21.81
CA HIS A 463 15.03 -8.40 -21.15
C HIS A 463 14.38 -7.07 -20.82
N LEU A 464 13.42 -6.68 -21.66
CA LEU A 464 12.85 -5.34 -21.68
C LEU A 464 11.38 -5.46 -21.29
N MET A 465 11.13 -5.96 -20.08
CA MET A 465 9.76 -5.94 -19.55
C MET A 465 9.50 -4.52 -19.06
N THR A 466 8.38 -3.91 -19.46
CA THR A 466 7.65 -2.86 -18.75
C THR A 466 6.30 -2.77 -19.45
N ASN A 467 5.22 -3.16 -18.77
CA ASN A 467 3.88 -2.88 -19.28
C ASN A 467 3.54 -1.46 -18.86
N TYR A 468 3.69 -0.50 -19.76
CA TYR A 468 3.17 0.86 -19.56
C TYR A 468 1.92 1.03 -20.40
N TRP A 469 0.86 1.51 -19.77
CA TRP A 469 -0.17 2.28 -20.45
C TRP A 469 0.23 3.74 -20.27
N LEU A 470 0.60 4.40 -21.35
CA LEU A 470 0.69 5.86 -21.40
C LEU A 470 -0.49 6.33 -22.22
N ARG A 471 -1.38 7.11 -21.60
CA ARG A 471 -2.31 7.97 -22.33
C ARG A 471 -1.44 9.01 -23.03
N HIS A 472 -1.24 8.86 -24.32
CA HIS A 472 -0.61 9.90 -25.13
C HIS A 472 -1.72 10.83 -25.61
N LYS A 473 -1.86 11.97 -24.94
CA LYS A 473 -2.45 13.16 -25.55
C LYS A 473 -1.33 13.83 -26.34
N GLU A 474 -1.50 13.96 -27.64
CA GLU A 474 -0.65 14.87 -28.44
C GLU A 474 -0.88 16.33 -28.03
#